data_AF-A0A4R3KZN4-F1
#
_entry.id   AF-A0A4R3KZN4-F1
#
_cell.length_a   1.000
_cell.length_b   1.000
_cell.length_c   1.000
_cell.angle_alpha   90.00
_cell.angle_beta   90.00
_cell.angle_gamma   90.00
#
_symmetry.space_group_name_H-M   'P 1'
#
loop_
_entity.id
_entity.type
_entity.pdbx_description
1 polymer ?
#
loop_
_entity_poly.entity_id
_entity_poly.type
_entity_poly.pdbx_seq_one_letter_code
_entity_poly.pdbx_strand_id
1 'polypeptide(L)' 'MANNKIVVPEAREALNQMKLEIASELGINNYDSIDKGNLPSRVNGYVGGYMVKKLVEDAQRQLSNK' A
#
# COMPACT_ATOMS: atom_id res chain seq x y z
N MET A 1 13.92 -11.99 -11.50
CA MET A 1 12.78 -11.34 -10.82
C MET A 1 13.32 -10.11 -10.09
N ALA A 2 12.84 -8.91 -10.40
CA ALA A 2 13.31 -7.70 -9.72
C ALA A 2 12.87 -7.74 -8.26
N ASN A 3 13.83 -7.84 -7.34
CA ASN A 3 13.57 -7.82 -5.91
C ASN A 3 13.39 -6.34 -5.53
N ASN A 4 12.16 -5.82 -5.67
CA ASN A 4 11.82 -4.50 -5.13
C ASN A 4 11.88 -4.58 -3.61
N LYS A 5 13.07 -4.32 -3.07
CA LYS A 5 13.30 -4.20 -1.63
C LYS A 5 12.69 -2.90 -1.16
N ILE A 6 11.98 -2.98 -0.05
CA ILE A 6 11.60 -1.78 0.72
C ILE A 6 12.86 -1.00 1.09
N VAL A 7 12.80 0.32 0.94
CA VAL A 7 13.95 1.21 1.17
C VAL A 7 14.32 1.25 2.66
N VAL A 8 13.32 1.16 3.54
CA VAL A 8 13.46 1.08 5.00
C VAL A 8 12.93 -0.30 5.43
N PRO A 9 13.80 -1.29 5.69
CA PRO A 9 13.41 -2.65 6.06
C PRO A 9 12.48 -2.74 7.27
N GLU A 10 12.68 -1.87 8.26
CA GLU A 10 11.95 -1.80 9.51
C GLU A 10 10.48 -1.41 9.28
N ALA A 11 10.19 -0.68 8.19
CA ALA A 11 8.84 -0.27 7.84
C ALA A 11 8.01 -1.38 7.19
N ARG A 12 8.56 -2.59 6.97
CA ARG A 12 7.88 -3.67 6.23
C ARG A 12 6.50 -3.99 6.79
N GLU A 13 6.41 -4.16 8.09
CA GLU A 13 5.18 -4.57 8.76
C GLU A 13 4.14 -3.46 8.70
N ALA A 14 4.55 -2.22 9.01
CA ALA A 14 3.69 -1.04 8.89
C ALA A 14 3.16 -0.83 7.46
N LEU A 15 4.01 -0.96 6.45
CA LEU A 15 3.62 -0.84 5.05
C LEU A 15 2.67 -1.97 4.62
N ASN A 16 2.84 -3.18 5.15
CA ASN A 16 1.92 -4.28 4.90
C ASN A 16 0.56 -4.03 5.55
N GLN A 17 0.52 -3.55 6.79
CA GLN A 17 -0.71 -3.18 7.48
C GLN A 17 -1.45 -2.09 6.71
N MET A 18 -0.76 -1.00 6.35
CA MET A 18 -1.33 0.09 5.55
C MET A 18 -1.93 -0.40 4.23
N LYS A 19 -1.25 -1.32 3.54
CA LYS A 19 -1.76 -1.94 2.30
C LYS A 19 -3.08 -2.69 2.53
N LEU A 20 -3.22 -3.41 3.65
CA LEU A 20 -4.44 -4.14 4.00
C LEU A 20 -5.58 -3.19 4.39
N GLU A 21 -5.27 -2.14 5.15
CA GLU A 21 -6.22 -1.09 5.50
C GLU A 21 -6.76 -0.41 4.24
N ILE A 22 -5.87 -0.01 3.33
CA ILE A 22 -6.26 0.63 2.07
C ILE A 22 -7.05 -0.31 1.18
N ALA A 23 -6.67 -1.59 1.09
CA ALA A 23 -7.47 -2.56 0.35
C ALA A 23 -8.89 -2.65 0.92
N SER A 24 -9.02 -2.64 2.24
CA SER A 24 -10.31 -2.63 2.94
C SER A 24 -11.11 -1.34 2.69
N GLU A 25 -10.46 -0.16 2.75
CA GLU A 25 -11.04 1.15 2.42
C GLU A 25 -11.58 1.18 0.98
N LEU A 26 -10.90 0.50 0.06
CA LEU A 26 -11.28 0.39 -1.35
C LEU A 26 -12.31 -0.72 -1.63
N GLY A 27 -12.84 -1.37 -0.59
CA GLY A 27 -13.87 -2.41 -0.69
C GLY A 27 -13.35 -3.80 -1.07
N ILE A 28 -12.03 -4.01 -1.01
CA ILE A 28 -11.39 -5.28 -1.32
C ILE A 28 -11.18 -6.05 -0.01
N ASN A 29 -12.19 -6.83 0.35
CA ASN A 29 -12.15 -7.68 1.53
C ASN A 29 -11.14 -8.83 1.35
N ASN A 30 -10.52 -9.28 2.44
CA ASN A 30 -9.60 -10.44 2.47
C ASN A 30 -8.39 -10.32 1.53
N TYR A 31 -7.90 -9.11 1.28
CA TYR A 31 -6.77 -8.86 0.37
C TYR A 31 -5.47 -9.59 0.80
N ASP A 32 -5.31 -9.88 2.09
CA ASP A 32 -4.25 -10.70 2.65
C ASP A 32 -4.31 -12.15 2.15
N SER A 33 -5.51 -12.72 2.13
CA SER A 33 -5.78 -14.15 1.88
C SER A 33 -6.11 -14.45 0.41
N ILE A 34 -6.56 -13.47 -0.36
CA ILE A 34 -6.83 -13.62 -1.79
C ILE A 34 -5.51 -13.76 -2.56
N ASP A 35 -5.47 -14.70 -3.50
CA ASP A 35 -4.40 -14.75 -4.50
C ASP A 35 -4.48 -13.51 -5.40
N LYS A 36 -3.42 -12.71 -5.37
CA LYS A 36 -3.30 -11.46 -6.11
C LYS A 36 -3.31 -11.69 -7.62
N GLY A 37 -2.99 -12.91 -8.08
CA GLY A 37 -3.14 -13.32 -9.48
C GLY A 37 -4.59 -13.44 -9.96
N ASN A 38 -5.54 -13.66 -9.05
CA ASN A 38 -6.97 -13.72 -9.36
C ASN A 38 -7.65 -12.34 -9.34
N LEU A 39 -6.98 -11.32 -8.77
CA LEU A 39 -7.47 -9.95 -8.80
C LEU A 39 -7.08 -9.28 -10.12
N PRO A 40 -7.99 -8.50 -10.75
CA PRO A 40 -7.62 -7.72 -11.93
C PRO A 40 -6.40 -6.84 -11.65
N SER A 41 -5.43 -6.79 -12.58
CA SER A 41 -4.20 -6.01 -12.40
C SER A 41 -4.47 -4.54 -12.06
N ARG A 42 -5.57 -3.99 -12.58
CA ARG A 42 -6.04 -2.63 -12.27
C ARG A 42 -6.38 -2.45 -10.79
N VAL A 43 -6.97 -3.46 -10.15
CA VAL A 43 -7.35 -3.45 -8.73
C VAL A 43 -6.09 -3.47 -7.85
N ASN A 44 -5.18 -4.41 -8.11
CA ASN A 44 -3.89 -4.48 -7.40
C ASN A 44 -3.09 -3.17 -7.56
N GLY A 45 -3.06 -2.63 -8.78
CA GLY A 45 -2.40 -1.35 -9.08
C GLY A 45 -3.05 -0.17 -8.36
N TYR A 46 -4.38 -0.16 -8.23
CA TYR A 46 -5.11 0.90 -7.54
C TYR A 46 -4.82 0.90 -6.04
N VAL A 47 -4.79 -0.27 -5.38
CA VAL A 47 -4.39 -0.40 -3.96
C VAL A 47 -2.97 0.14 -3.74
N GLY A 48 -2.01 -0.31 -4.55
CA GLY A 48 -0.62 0.15 -4.44
C GLY A 48 -0.45 1.65 -4.70
N GLY A 49 -1.15 2.18 -5.71
CA GLY A 49 -1.14 3.60 -6.05
C GLY A 49 -1.74 4.47 -4.94
N TYR A 50 -2.85 4.04 -4.34
CA TYR A 50 -3.49 4.76 -3.23
C TYR A 50 -2.62 4.71 -1.97
N MET A 51 -1.93 3.60 -1.71
CA MET A 51 -0.94 3.48 -0.64
C MET A 51 0.19 4.51 -0.78
N VAL A 52 0.79 4.64 -1.98
CA VAL A 52 1.81 5.65 -2.22
C VAL A 52 1.25 7.05 -2.08
N LYS A 53 0.03 7.31 -2.56
CA LYS A 53 -0.63 8.61 -2.42
C LYS A 53 -0.78 9.02 -0.95
N LYS A 54 -1.25 8.12 -0.08
CA LYS A 54 -1.44 8.37 1.36
C LYS A 54 -0.10 8.63 2.06
N LEU A 55 0.93 7.82 1.76
CA LEU A 55 2.29 8.05 2.27
C LEU A 55 2.86 9.42 1.88
N VAL A 56 2.66 9.83 0.63
CA VAL A 56 3.12 11.13 0.14
C VAL A 56 2.34 12.26 0.81
N GLU A 57 1.02 12.10 0.99
CA GLU A 57 0.20 13.09 1.70
C GLU A 57 0.66 13.26 3.16
N ASP A 58 0.90 12.17 3.88
CA ASP A 58 1.38 12.21 5.26
C ASP A 58 2.77 12.88 5.34
N ALA A 59 3.67 12.57 4.40
CA ALA A 59 4.96 13.21 4.31
C ALA A 59 4.84 14.71 4.01
N GLN A 60 3.94 15.11 3.10
CA GLN A 60 3.66 16.51 2.79
C GLN A 60 3.10 17.25 4.02
N ARG A 61 2.20 16.64 4.79
CA ARG A 61 1.68 17.21 6.05
C ARG A 61 2.79 17.42 7.08
N GLN A 62 3.70 16.45 7.24
CA GLN A 62 4.85 16.57 8.13
C GLN A 62 5.80 17.70 7.68
N LEU A 63 6.03 17.85 6.38
CA LEU A 63 6.85 18.93 5.82
C LEU A 63 6.18 20.31 5.91
N SER A 64 4.84 20.34 5.84
CA SER A 64 4.04 21.57 5.90
C SER A 64 3.85 22.10 7.33
N ASN A 65 4.02 21.26 8.36
CA ASN A 65 3.97 21.68 9.77
C ASN A 65 5.29 22.35 10.23
N LYS A 66 5.85 23.22 9.38
CA LYS A 66 6.91 24.15 9.74
C LYS A 66 6.34 25.50 10.14
#